data_AF-A0A359KS29-F1
#
_entry.id   AF-A0A359KS29-F1
#
_cell.length_a   1.000
_cell.length_b   1.000
_cell.length_c   1.000
_cell.angle_alpha   90.00
_cell.angle_beta   90.00
_cell.angle_gamma   90.00
#
_symmetry.space_group_name_H-M   'P 1'
#
loop_
_entity.id
_entity.type
_entity.pdbx_description
1 polymer ?
#
loop_
_entity_poly.entity_id
_entity_poly.type
_entity_poly.pdbx_seq_one_letter_code
_entity_poly.pdbx_strand_id
1 'polypeptide(L)'
;MERRGPFDRLVAGGDYCLNGPDPARALDLIVDRADIMLNGNTDRDLVDEGVNDPELGEKKRASIQWTRDALGSGRLAMLAQLPHSDLVETPGEPLLVVHANPHDLDQHIFPDMPPDAVRTLVAPFHAGVLVFGHLHIPYRRRIGKLRLFDVASCGLSRDGDRRAAWGSFVWSPDNGWRGAIHRVAYDHGTTVLRMLDSGMPHPDRRIRDLLRATYD
;
A
#
# COMPACT_ATOMS: atom_id res chain seq x y z
N MET A 1 -2.23 14.06 7.25
CA MET A 1 -3.57 14.31 6.67
C MET A 1 -4.23 15.52 7.33
N GLU A 2 -4.38 15.56 8.66
CA GLU A 2 -5.03 16.64 9.43
C GLU A 2 -4.71 18.09 8.98
N ARG A 3 -3.44 18.41 8.70
CA ARG A 3 -3.01 19.75 8.23
C ARG A 3 -3.60 20.17 6.87
N ARG A 4 -4.18 19.25 6.10
CA ARG A 4 -4.75 19.53 4.77
C ARG A 4 -6.27 19.67 4.76
N GLY A 5 -6.92 19.44 5.89
CA GLY A 5 -8.36 19.55 6.05
C GLY A 5 -9.01 18.23 6.43
N PRO A 6 -10.31 18.28 6.75
CA PRO A 6 -11.09 17.09 6.96
C PRO A 6 -11.15 16.28 5.66
N PHE A 7 -11.14 14.96 5.81
CA PHE A 7 -11.42 14.02 4.72
C PHE A 7 -12.72 13.31 5.07
N ASP A 8 -13.60 13.14 4.08
CA ASP A 8 -14.86 12.41 4.27
C ASP A 8 -14.62 10.89 4.42
N ARG A 9 -13.45 10.43 3.96
CA ARG A 9 -13.03 9.02 4.01
C ARG A 9 -11.50 8.90 3.99
N LEU A 10 -10.97 8.01 4.81
CA LEU A 10 -9.59 7.56 4.84
C LEU A 10 -9.51 6.07 4.48
N VAL A 11 -8.87 5.78 3.36
CA VAL A 11 -8.66 4.41 2.87
C VAL A 11 -7.19 4.02 3.04
N ALA A 12 -6.94 2.92 3.74
CA ALA A 12 -5.63 2.31 3.85
C ALA A 12 -5.50 1.18 2.80
N GLY A 13 -4.45 1.23 1.97
CA GLY A 13 -4.34 0.45 0.73
C GLY A 13 -3.59 -0.89 0.83
N GLY A 14 -3.52 -1.50 2.01
CA GLY A 14 -2.79 -2.75 2.25
C GLY A 14 -1.31 -2.59 2.61
N ASP A 15 -0.67 -3.72 2.89
CA ASP A 15 0.73 -3.89 3.28
C ASP A 15 1.12 -3.16 4.58
N TYR A 16 0.49 -3.57 5.68
CA TYR A 16 0.59 -2.81 6.93
C TYR A 16 1.80 -3.17 7.79
N CYS A 17 2.18 -4.46 7.81
CA CYS A 17 2.93 -5.00 8.93
C CYS A 17 4.32 -5.53 8.57
N LEU A 18 4.55 -5.98 7.34
CA LEU A 18 5.82 -6.59 6.96
C LEU A 18 6.91 -5.54 6.73
N ASN A 19 8.16 -5.87 7.07
CA ASN A 19 9.37 -5.05 6.84
C ASN A 19 9.55 -3.81 7.74
N GLY A 20 8.64 -3.56 8.68
CA GLY A 20 8.76 -2.50 9.68
C GLY A 20 9.21 -3.02 11.05
N PRO A 21 9.67 -2.13 11.96
CA PRO A 21 10.14 -2.52 13.29
C PRO A 21 9.04 -2.78 14.32
N ASP A 22 7.82 -2.32 14.08
CA ASP A 22 6.72 -2.37 15.06
C ASP A 22 5.37 -2.66 14.38
N PRO A 23 5.14 -3.91 13.94
CA PRO A 23 3.97 -4.27 13.14
C PRO A 23 2.66 -4.10 13.90
N ALA A 24 2.61 -4.48 15.18
CA ALA A 24 1.40 -4.42 15.98
C ALA A 24 0.95 -2.96 16.20
N ARG A 25 1.87 -2.08 16.62
CA ARG A 25 1.54 -0.66 16.80
C ARG A 25 1.18 0.01 15.47
N ALA A 26 1.87 -0.33 14.38
CA ALA A 26 1.56 0.21 13.07
C ALA A 26 0.12 -0.13 12.66
N LEU A 27 -0.27 -1.41 12.83
CA LEU A 27 -1.63 -1.85 12.52
C LEU A 27 -2.67 -1.16 13.41
N ASP A 28 -2.44 -1.11 14.73
CA ASP A 28 -3.38 -0.48 15.67
C ASP A 28 -3.62 1.00 15.33
N LEU A 29 -2.58 1.74 14.94
CA LEU A 29 -2.69 3.13 14.52
C LEU A 29 -3.48 3.33 13.22
N ILE A 30 -3.49 2.33 12.35
CA ILE A 30 -4.26 2.36 11.09
C ILE A 30 -5.70 2.00 11.38
N VAL A 31 -5.95 0.97 12.19
CA VAL A 31 -7.30 0.57 12.64
C VAL A 31 -8.03 1.71 13.33
N ASP A 32 -7.34 2.49 14.15
CA ASP A 32 -7.91 3.65 14.86
C ASP A 32 -8.30 4.81 13.93
N ARG A 33 -7.72 4.88 12.72
CA ARG A 33 -7.83 6.07 11.84
C ARG A 33 -8.46 5.83 10.49
N ALA A 34 -8.36 4.62 9.95
CA ALA A 34 -8.86 4.31 8.63
C ALA A 34 -10.35 3.99 8.70
N ASP A 35 -11.15 4.56 7.81
CA ASP A 35 -12.55 4.17 7.65
C ASP A 35 -12.66 2.85 6.91
N ILE A 36 -11.74 2.61 5.96
CA ILE A 36 -11.65 1.38 5.16
C ILE A 36 -10.18 0.93 5.12
N MET A 37 -9.98 -0.36 5.32
CA MET A 37 -8.68 -1.02 5.17
C MET A 37 -8.81 -2.09 4.10
N LEU A 38 -7.93 -2.08 3.11
CA LEU A 38 -7.87 -3.10 2.06
C LEU A 38 -6.78 -4.13 2.37
N ASN A 39 -6.87 -5.33 1.82
CA ASN A 39 -5.78 -6.30 1.90
C ASN A 39 -4.66 -5.96 0.89
N GLY A 40 -3.41 -6.12 1.32
CA GLY A 40 -2.24 -6.18 0.45
C GLY A 40 -1.71 -7.59 0.31
N ASN A 41 -0.78 -7.80 -0.63
CA ASN A 41 -0.18 -9.14 -0.79
C ASN A 41 0.63 -9.56 0.44
N THR A 42 1.27 -8.63 1.16
CA THR A 42 1.98 -8.98 2.39
C THR A 42 1.02 -9.26 3.55
N ASP A 43 -0.17 -8.65 3.56
CA ASP A 43 -1.20 -9.00 4.53
C ASP A 43 -1.75 -10.41 4.27
N ARG A 44 -1.97 -10.77 2.99
CA ARG A 44 -2.30 -12.15 2.59
C ARG A 44 -1.21 -13.12 3.00
N ASP A 45 0.06 -12.82 2.72
CA ASP A 45 1.21 -13.67 3.11
C ASP A 45 1.26 -13.90 4.63
N LEU A 46 0.85 -12.90 5.42
CA LEU A 46 0.75 -12.98 6.88
C LEU A 46 -0.46 -13.78 7.35
N VAL A 47 -1.57 -13.86 6.59
CA VAL A 47 -2.78 -14.62 6.93
C VAL A 47 -2.63 -16.09 6.53
N ASP A 48 -2.34 -16.34 5.25
CA ASP A 48 -2.41 -17.65 4.59
C ASP A 48 -1.21 -18.57 4.93
N GLU A 49 -0.34 -18.13 5.84
CA GLU A 49 0.89 -18.82 6.18
C GLU A 49 1.78 -19.03 4.94
N GLY A 50 2.32 -17.93 4.39
CA GLY A 50 3.49 -18.04 3.49
C GLY A 50 4.64 -18.88 4.10
N VAL A 51 4.58 -19.17 5.40
CA VAL A 51 5.42 -20.11 6.15
C VAL A 51 5.32 -21.57 5.71
N ASN A 52 4.32 -21.98 4.92
CA ASN A 52 4.24 -23.35 4.37
C ASN A 52 4.57 -23.43 2.89
N ASP A 53 4.83 -22.30 2.23
CA ASP A 53 5.34 -22.29 0.86
C ASP A 53 6.81 -22.80 0.86
N PRO A 54 7.10 -23.95 0.22
CA PRO A 54 8.45 -24.51 0.19
C PRO A 54 9.40 -23.68 -0.68
N GLU A 55 8.89 -22.86 -1.59
CA GLU A 55 9.69 -21.96 -2.42
C GLU A 55 10.04 -20.65 -1.70
N LEU A 56 9.37 -20.39 -0.56
CA LEU A 56 9.65 -19.22 0.25
C LEU A 56 11.04 -19.32 0.90
N GLY A 57 11.99 -18.51 0.42
CA GLY A 57 13.33 -18.46 0.98
C GLY A 57 13.33 -18.20 2.50
N GLU A 58 14.26 -18.83 3.21
CA GLU A 58 14.37 -18.81 4.68
C GLU A 58 14.23 -17.41 5.29
N LYS A 59 14.85 -16.40 4.66
CA LYS A 59 14.80 -15.01 5.12
C LYS A 59 13.38 -14.44 5.15
N LYS A 60 12.58 -14.69 4.10
CA LYS A 60 11.20 -14.20 4.02
C LYS A 60 10.33 -14.95 5.03
N ARG A 61 10.56 -16.25 5.20
CA ARG A 61 9.88 -17.10 6.21
C ARG A 61 10.11 -16.56 7.63
N ALA A 62 11.35 -16.23 7.98
CA ALA A 62 11.69 -15.67 9.28
C ALA A 62 10.99 -14.32 9.52
N SER A 63 10.97 -13.42 8.53
CA SER A 63 10.28 -12.14 8.64
C SER A 63 8.76 -12.29 8.81
N ILE A 64 8.13 -13.22 8.07
CA ILE A 64 6.69 -13.51 8.21
C ILE A 64 6.40 -14.06 9.60
N GLN A 65 7.16 -15.05 10.07
CA GLN A 65 6.94 -15.65 11.39
C GLN A 65 7.07 -14.63 12.51
N TRP A 66 8.16 -13.85 12.52
CA TRP A 66 8.38 -12.80 13.52
C TRP A 66 7.24 -11.78 13.53
N THR A 67 6.74 -11.40 12.35
CA THR A 67 5.63 -10.45 12.23
C THR A 67 4.33 -11.06 12.75
N ARG A 68 4.03 -12.32 12.42
CA ARG A 68 2.85 -13.03 12.94
C ARG A 68 2.86 -13.14 14.46
N ASP A 69 4.01 -13.46 15.04
CA ASP A 69 4.19 -13.55 16.50
C ASP A 69 3.91 -12.21 17.18
N ALA A 70 4.41 -11.11 16.58
CA ALA A 70 4.16 -9.76 17.09
C ALA A 70 2.69 -9.32 16.95
N LEU A 71 1.99 -9.74 15.89
CA LEU A 71 0.58 -9.39 15.67
C LEU A 71 -0.36 -10.14 16.61
N GLY A 72 -0.10 -11.43 16.84
CA GLY A 72 -0.99 -12.33 17.57
C GLY A 72 -2.26 -12.68 16.77
N SER A 73 -3.00 -13.67 17.27
CA SER A 73 -4.16 -14.25 16.56
C SER A 73 -5.29 -13.26 16.25
N GLY A 74 -5.55 -12.31 17.16
CA GLY A 74 -6.64 -11.33 16.97
C GLY A 74 -6.41 -10.40 15.78
N ARG A 75 -5.19 -9.86 15.63
CA ARG A 75 -4.84 -8.99 14.49
C ARG A 75 -4.79 -9.78 13.19
N LEU A 76 -4.25 -11.00 13.21
CA LEU A 76 -4.23 -11.88 12.04
C LEU A 76 -5.65 -12.23 11.57
N ALA A 77 -6.56 -12.52 12.51
CA ALA A 77 -7.96 -12.78 12.18
C ALA A 77 -8.65 -11.55 11.56
N MET A 78 -8.28 -10.33 11.98
CA MET A 78 -8.76 -9.11 11.35
C MET A 78 -8.22 -8.93 9.93
N LEU A 79 -6.90 -9.12 9.73
CA LEU A 79 -6.28 -9.04 8.40
C LEU A 79 -6.94 -10.01 7.40
N ALA A 80 -7.35 -11.19 7.88
CA ALA A 80 -8.02 -12.21 7.07
C ALA A 80 -9.41 -11.81 6.56
N GLN A 81 -10.01 -10.73 7.09
CA GLN A 81 -11.34 -10.25 6.72
C GLN A 81 -11.30 -8.99 5.84
N LEU A 82 -10.11 -8.48 5.52
CA LEU A 82 -10.00 -7.23 4.78
C LEU A 82 -10.47 -7.40 3.32
N PRO A 83 -11.28 -6.47 2.80
CA PRO A 83 -11.75 -6.49 1.42
C PRO A 83 -10.63 -6.21 0.41
N HIS A 84 -10.83 -6.65 -0.83
CA HIS A 84 -9.93 -6.41 -1.97
C HIS A 84 -9.94 -4.96 -2.47
N SER A 85 -11.10 -4.30 -2.37
CA SER A 85 -11.29 -2.99 -2.98
C SER A 85 -12.31 -2.13 -2.25
N ASP A 86 -12.23 -0.82 -2.50
CA ASP A 86 -13.25 0.16 -2.13
C ASP A 86 -13.67 0.93 -3.39
N LEU A 87 -14.98 1.01 -3.64
CA LEU A 87 -15.54 1.70 -4.80
C LEU A 87 -16.37 2.90 -4.35
N VAL A 88 -15.93 4.09 -4.77
CA VAL A 88 -16.69 5.34 -4.60
C VAL A 88 -17.41 5.65 -5.91
N GLU A 89 -18.71 5.39 -5.90
CA GLU A 89 -19.59 5.67 -7.05
C GLU A 89 -19.81 7.18 -7.21
N THR A 90 -19.59 7.69 -8.43
CA THR A 90 -19.99 9.05 -8.81
C THR A 90 -20.54 9.04 -10.24
N PRO A 91 -21.41 9.99 -10.62
CA PRO A 91 -21.98 10.05 -11.97
C PRO A 91 -20.91 10.03 -13.08
N GLY A 92 -20.83 8.92 -13.79
CA GLY A 92 -19.95 8.75 -14.96
C GLY A 92 -18.45 8.65 -14.69
N GLU A 93 -18.01 8.72 -13.43
CA GLU A 93 -16.59 8.66 -13.06
C GLU A 93 -16.36 8.00 -11.68
N PRO A 94 -16.56 6.67 -11.57
CA PRO A 94 -16.27 5.97 -10.33
C PRO A 94 -14.78 6.07 -9.95
N LEU A 95 -14.49 6.02 -8.65
CA LEU A 95 -13.13 5.89 -8.12
C LEU A 95 -13.00 4.54 -7.43
N LEU A 96 -12.10 3.69 -7.93
CA LEU A 96 -11.79 2.38 -7.38
C LEU A 96 -10.43 2.44 -6.68
N VAL A 97 -10.38 2.02 -5.42
CA VAL A 97 -9.15 1.82 -4.65
C VAL A 97 -8.88 0.32 -4.54
N VAL A 98 -7.66 -0.10 -4.86
CA VAL A 98 -7.16 -1.48 -4.74
C VAL A 98 -5.72 -1.44 -4.23
N HIS A 99 -5.19 -2.56 -3.77
CA HIS A 99 -3.77 -2.63 -3.42
C HIS A 99 -2.84 -2.62 -4.65
N ALA A 100 -3.03 -3.57 -5.58
CA ALA A 100 -2.22 -3.70 -6.79
C ALA A 100 -3.04 -3.44 -8.06
N ASN A 101 -4.05 -4.28 -8.31
CA ASN A 101 -4.96 -4.16 -9.44
C ASN A 101 -6.36 -4.73 -9.09
N PRO A 102 -7.37 -4.57 -9.96
CA PRO A 102 -8.73 -5.06 -9.68
C PRO A 102 -8.91 -6.59 -9.62
N HIS A 103 -7.94 -7.38 -10.06
CA HIS A 103 -8.04 -8.84 -10.16
C HIS A 103 -7.25 -9.60 -9.10
N ASP A 104 -6.06 -9.09 -8.76
CA ASP A 104 -5.14 -9.74 -7.82
C ASP A 104 -4.29 -8.72 -7.05
N LEU A 105 -3.47 -9.23 -6.13
CA LEU A 105 -2.63 -8.44 -5.22
C LEU A 105 -1.17 -8.36 -5.68
N ASP A 106 -0.77 -9.02 -6.76
CA ASP A 106 0.63 -9.30 -7.07
C ASP A 106 1.10 -8.67 -8.38
N GLN A 107 0.24 -8.59 -9.39
CA GLN A 107 0.60 -8.06 -10.69
C GLN A 107 0.69 -6.54 -10.64
N HIS A 108 1.90 -6.03 -10.86
CA HIS A 108 2.19 -4.61 -10.90
C HIS A 108 1.59 -3.95 -12.14
N ILE A 109 1.09 -2.72 -11.97
CA ILE A 109 0.83 -1.80 -13.08
C ILE A 109 2.05 -0.88 -13.17
N PHE A 110 2.89 -1.06 -14.19
CA PHE A 110 4.08 -0.22 -14.37
C PHE A 110 3.74 1.09 -15.09
N PRO A 111 4.50 2.19 -14.84
CA PRO A 111 4.29 3.48 -15.51
C PRO A 111 4.33 3.38 -17.03
N ASP A 112 5.17 2.50 -17.58
CA ASP A 112 5.43 2.29 -19.00
C ASP A 112 4.65 1.11 -19.62
N MET A 113 3.85 0.38 -18.83
CA MET A 113 3.05 -0.75 -19.31
C MET A 113 2.18 -0.33 -20.53
N PRO A 114 2.12 -1.10 -21.63
CA PRO A 114 1.34 -0.70 -22.81
C PRO A 114 -0.14 -0.43 -22.49
N PRO A 115 -0.78 0.60 -23.08
CA PRO A 115 -2.16 0.96 -22.76
C PRO A 115 -3.17 -0.19 -22.85
N ASP A 116 -3.05 -1.05 -23.86
CA ASP A 116 -3.96 -2.20 -24.04
C ASP A 116 -3.74 -3.28 -22.98
N ALA A 117 -2.49 -3.51 -22.56
CA ALA A 117 -2.18 -4.42 -21.45
C ALA A 117 -2.79 -3.91 -20.15
N VAL A 118 -2.69 -2.59 -19.87
CA VAL A 118 -3.36 -1.99 -18.72
C VAL A 118 -4.87 -2.19 -18.82
N ARG A 119 -5.49 -1.89 -19.99
CA ARG A 119 -6.94 -2.04 -20.17
C ARG A 119 -7.42 -3.46 -19.89
N THR A 120 -6.67 -4.46 -20.35
CA THR A 120 -6.96 -5.86 -20.07
C THR A 120 -6.83 -6.17 -18.58
N LEU A 121 -5.77 -5.69 -17.92
CA LEU A 121 -5.50 -5.93 -16.51
C LEU A 121 -6.49 -5.23 -15.56
N VAL A 122 -7.15 -4.15 -16.00
CA VAL A 122 -8.14 -3.45 -15.17
C VAL A 122 -9.57 -3.75 -15.58
N ALA A 123 -9.82 -4.68 -16.49
CA ALA A 123 -11.16 -4.97 -16.97
C ALA A 123 -12.07 -5.47 -15.82
N PRO A 124 -13.37 -5.15 -15.79
CA PRO A 124 -14.10 -4.27 -16.71
C PRO A 124 -13.98 -2.77 -16.38
N PHE A 125 -13.13 -2.36 -15.44
CA PHE A 125 -12.95 -0.98 -15.00
C PHE A 125 -12.14 -0.13 -16.01
N HIS A 126 -12.81 0.31 -17.08
CA HIS A 126 -12.15 1.00 -18.19
C HIS A 126 -12.26 2.54 -18.20
N ALA A 127 -13.00 3.11 -17.24
CA ALA A 127 -13.21 4.54 -17.09
C ALA A 127 -13.34 4.92 -15.62
N GLY A 128 -12.92 6.13 -15.26
CA GLY A 128 -12.88 6.58 -13.87
C GLY A 128 -11.46 6.77 -13.35
N VAL A 129 -11.33 6.70 -12.03
CA VAL A 129 -10.07 6.83 -11.30
C VAL A 129 -9.72 5.49 -10.66
N LEU A 130 -8.57 4.91 -11.00
CA LEU A 130 -8.00 3.77 -10.30
C LEU A 130 -6.86 4.25 -9.40
N VAL A 131 -7.00 4.03 -8.10
CA VAL A 131 -6.02 4.34 -7.07
C VAL A 131 -5.44 3.04 -6.54
N PHE A 132 -4.11 2.94 -6.50
CA PHE A 132 -3.42 1.73 -6.09
C PHE A 132 -2.05 2.04 -5.49
N GLY A 133 -1.34 0.97 -5.08
CA GLY A 133 0.00 1.01 -4.53
C GLY A 133 0.85 -0.13 -5.10
N HIS A 134 1.41 -0.96 -4.21
CA HIS A 134 2.22 -2.16 -4.52
C HIS A 134 3.58 -1.92 -5.18
N LEU A 135 3.68 -1.06 -6.20
CA LEU A 135 4.94 -0.76 -6.89
C LEU A 135 5.87 0.14 -6.05
N HIS A 136 5.32 0.91 -5.12
CA HIS A 136 6.02 1.85 -4.22
C HIS A 136 6.72 3.02 -4.95
N ILE A 137 6.33 3.27 -6.19
CA ILE A 137 6.84 4.35 -7.03
C ILE A 137 5.62 5.18 -7.42
N PRO A 138 5.32 6.29 -6.74
CA PRO A 138 4.09 7.01 -7.01
C PRO A 138 4.13 7.64 -8.39
N TYR A 139 3.06 7.45 -9.16
CA TYR A 139 2.93 8.03 -10.49
C TYR A 139 1.48 8.32 -10.84
N ARG A 140 1.32 9.11 -11.91
CA ARG A 140 0.04 9.47 -12.49
C ARG A 140 0.06 9.17 -13.96
N ARG A 141 -0.98 8.52 -14.46
CA ARG A 141 -1.08 8.21 -15.89
C ARG A 141 -2.53 8.25 -16.36
N ARG A 142 -2.75 8.68 -17.59
CA ARG A 142 -4.06 8.69 -18.23
C ARG A 142 -4.06 7.79 -19.46
N ILE A 143 -5.06 6.91 -19.56
CA ILE A 143 -5.28 6.00 -20.68
C ILE A 143 -6.73 6.18 -21.17
N GLY A 144 -6.92 7.09 -22.12
CA GLY A 144 -8.26 7.52 -22.54
C GLY A 144 -9.05 8.15 -21.39
N LYS A 145 -10.15 7.51 -20.96
CA LYS A 145 -10.98 7.95 -19.82
C LYS A 145 -10.53 7.39 -18.46
N LEU A 146 -9.61 6.43 -18.44
CA LEU A 146 -9.05 5.88 -17.21
C LEU A 146 -7.92 6.76 -16.70
N ARG A 147 -7.93 7.06 -15.40
CA ARG A 147 -6.86 7.78 -14.70
C ARG A 147 -6.29 6.90 -13.60
N LEU A 148 -4.99 6.66 -13.67
CA LEU A 148 -4.23 5.83 -12.75
C LEU A 148 -3.47 6.70 -11.76
N PHE A 149 -3.52 6.32 -10.49
CA PHE A 149 -2.73 6.91 -9.43
C PHE A 149 -2.12 5.79 -8.58
N ASP A 150 -0.82 5.57 -8.74
CA ASP A 150 -0.06 4.90 -7.70
C ASP A 150 0.26 5.96 -6.62
N VAL A 151 -0.25 5.76 -5.41
CA VAL A 151 -0.08 6.69 -4.28
C VAL A 151 0.90 6.18 -3.23
N ALA A 152 1.51 5.01 -3.45
CA ALA A 152 2.42 4.36 -2.52
C ALA A 152 3.85 4.91 -2.59
N SER A 153 4.70 4.64 -1.60
CA SER A 153 4.43 3.98 -0.32
C SER A 153 4.62 4.96 0.84
N CYS A 154 3.89 4.73 1.94
CA CYS A 154 4.07 5.46 3.20
C CYS A 154 5.34 5.03 3.94
N GLY A 155 5.67 3.73 3.93
CA GLY A 155 6.74 3.16 4.75
C GLY A 155 7.99 2.73 3.98
N LEU A 156 7.88 2.47 2.67
CA LEU A 156 8.95 1.85 1.90
C LEU A 156 9.00 2.39 0.46
N SER A 157 9.22 3.70 0.30
CA SER A 157 9.33 4.34 -1.03
C SER A 157 10.47 3.75 -1.87
N ARG A 158 10.28 3.67 -3.19
CA ARG A 158 11.24 3.07 -4.15
C ARG A 158 11.70 3.99 -5.28
N ASP A 159 11.39 5.27 -5.21
CA ASP A 159 11.67 6.25 -6.27
C ASP A 159 12.80 7.23 -5.93
N GLY A 160 13.64 6.91 -4.94
CA GLY A 160 14.74 7.77 -4.48
C GLY A 160 14.29 8.90 -3.54
N ASP A 161 12.99 9.12 -3.35
CA ASP A 161 12.45 10.04 -2.34
C ASP A 161 12.00 9.28 -1.09
N ARG A 162 12.72 9.47 0.01
CA ARG A 162 12.48 8.79 1.30
C ARG A 162 11.21 9.24 2.02
N ARG A 163 10.56 10.31 1.58
CA ARG A 163 9.36 10.84 2.24
C ARG A 163 8.18 9.92 2.01
N ALA A 164 7.36 9.70 3.04
CA ALA A 164 6.11 8.96 2.92
C ALA A 164 5.20 9.56 1.84
N ALA A 165 4.60 8.72 1.00
CA ALA A 165 3.65 9.12 -0.04
C ALA A 165 2.20 8.72 0.30
N TRP A 166 1.24 9.57 -0.06
CA TRP A 166 -0.20 9.27 0.03
C TRP A 166 -1.00 10.13 -0.96
N GLY A 167 -2.24 9.75 -1.26
CA GLY A 167 -3.11 10.44 -2.20
C GLY A 167 -4.30 11.14 -1.55
N SER A 168 -4.71 12.29 -2.09
CA SER A 168 -6.00 12.92 -1.76
C SER A 168 -6.84 13.09 -3.01
N PHE A 169 -8.14 12.80 -2.93
CA PHE A 169 -9.07 12.88 -4.06
C PHE A 169 -10.30 13.67 -3.64
N VAL A 170 -10.67 14.66 -4.43
CA VAL A 170 -11.85 15.51 -4.19
C VAL A 170 -12.71 15.47 -5.44
N TRP A 171 -13.99 15.17 -5.28
CA TRP A 171 -14.96 15.15 -6.37
C TRP A 171 -15.86 16.39 -6.32
N SER A 172 -16.22 16.93 -7.47
CA SER A 172 -17.34 17.88 -7.60
C SER A 172 -18.13 17.60 -8.88
N PRO A 173 -19.45 17.90 -8.92
CA PRO A 173 -20.26 17.70 -10.12
C PRO A 173 -19.68 18.37 -11.37
N ASP A 174 -19.12 19.57 -11.22
CA ASP A 174 -18.60 20.36 -12.34
C ASP A 174 -17.20 19.93 -12.83
N ASN A 175 -16.42 19.21 -12.02
CA ASN A 175 -15.00 18.96 -12.30
C ASN A 175 -14.61 17.47 -12.27
N GLY A 176 -15.51 16.58 -11.85
CA GLY A 176 -15.18 15.19 -11.55
C GLY A 176 -14.12 15.09 -10.45
N TRP A 177 -13.36 14.00 -10.44
CA TRP A 177 -12.31 13.80 -9.44
C TRP A 177 -11.07 14.66 -9.72
N ARG A 178 -10.53 15.30 -8.69
CA ARG A 178 -9.20 15.91 -8.67
C ARG A 178 -8.35 15.19 -7.63
N GLY A 179 -7.34 14.46 -8.10
CA GLY A 179 -6.37 13.78 -7.24
C GLY A 179 -5.10 14.62 -7.03
N ALA A 180 -4.44 14.49 -5.88
CA ALA A 180 -3.06 14.94 -5.59
C ALA A 180 -2.26 13.80 -4.92
N ILE A 181 -0.96 13.65 -5.23
CA ILE A 181 -0.03 12.79 -4.47
C ILE A 181 0.81 13.72 -3.60
N HIS A 182 0.91 13.40 -2.32
CA HIS A 182 1.58 14.20 -1.32
C HIS A 182 2.79 13.46 -0.76
N ARG A 183 3.80 14.23 -0.35
CA ARG A 183 4.98 13.71 0.35
C ARG A 183 5.07 14.31 1.74
N VAL A 184 5.46 13.49 2.71
CA VAL A 184 5.62 13.89 4.11
C VAL A 184 6.97 13.38 4.63
N ALA A 185 7.82 14.30 5.06
CA ALA A 185 9.05 13.93 5.76
C ALA A 185 8.74 13.40 7.16
N TYR A 186 9.50 12.40 7.58
CA TYR A 186 9.47 11.84 8.92
C TYR A 186 10.91 11.48 9.32
N ASP A 187 11.12 11.18 10.60
CA ASP A 187 12.44 10.86 11.11
C ASP A 187 12.85 9.42 10.77
N HIS A 188 13.62 9.27 9.69
CA HIS A 188 14.23 8.00 9.31
C HIS A 188 15.25 7.51 10.34
N GLY A 189 15.97 8.40 11.04
CA GLY A 189 16.96 8.03 12.04
C GLY A 189 16.32 7.30 13.21
N THR A 190 15.23 7.86 13.76
CA THR A 190 14.43 7.18 14.79
C THR A 190 13.86 5.85 14.29
N THR A 191 13.45 5.77 13.02
CA THR A 191 12.96 4.51 12.43
C THR A 191 14.07 3.46 12.35
N VAL A 192 15.28 3.84 11.93
CA VAL A 192 16.46 2.97 11.88
C VAL A 192 16.82 2.46 13.28
N LEU A 193 16.86 3.32 14.29
CA LEU A 193 17.13 2.90 15.67
C LEU A 193 16.10 1.86 16.14
N ARG A 194 14.81 2.09 15.87
CA ARG A 194 13.76 1.11 16.18
C ARG A 194 13.94 -0.22 15.45
N MET A 195 14.42 -0.22 14.21
CA MET A 195 14.72 -1.45 13.47
C MET A 195 15.89 -2.23 14.06
N LEU A 196 16.90 -1.53 14.58
CA LEU A 196 18.02 -2.16 15.28
C LEU A 196 17.60 -2.74 16.64
N ASP A 197 16.69 -2.06 17.33
CA ASP A 197 16.26 -2.42 18.69
C ASP A 197 15.09 -3.41 18.74
N SER A 198 14.34 -3.62 17.64
CA SER A 198 13.12 -4.43 17.64
C SER A 198 13.34 -5.94 17.69
N GLY A 199 14.57 -6.40 17.40
CA GLY A 199 14.85 -7.82 17.20
C GLY A 199 14.26 -8.39 15.90
N MET A 200 13.85 -7.53 14.95
CA MET A 200 13.35 -8.00 13.66
C MET A 200 14.41 -8.75 12.86
N PRO A 201 14.04 -9.78 12.07
CA PRO A 201 14.97 -10.46 11.19
C PRO A 201 15.51 -9.55 10.08
N HIS A 202 16.80 -9.65 9.81
CA HIS A 202 17.49 -9.00 8.68
C HIS A 202 17.31 -7.46 8.59
N PRO A 203 17.54 -6.71 9.68
CA PRO A 203 17.29 -5.26 9.71
C PRO A 203 18.18 -4.50 8.72
N ASP A 204 19.42 -4.94 8.50
CA ASP A 204 20.39 -4.27 7.62
C ASP A 204 19.86 -4.05 6.20
N ARG A 205 19.18 -5.05 5.62
CA ARG A 205 18.59 -4.91 4.29
C ARG A 205 17.50 -3.84 4.30
N ARG A 206 16.63 -3.85 5.31
CA ARG A 206 15.49 -2.93 5.40
C ARG A 206 15.89 -1.51 5.74
N ILE A 207 16.94 -1.35 6.54
CA ILE A 207 17.59 -0.06 6.77
C ILE A 207 18.17 0.48 5.46
N ARG A 208 18.84 -0.34 4.64
CA ARG A 208 19.33 0.09 3.32
C ARG A 208 18.18 0.51 2.40
N ASP A 209 17.14 -0.30 2.29
CA ASP A 209 15.97 0.01 1.45
C ASP A 209 15.32 1.35 1.90
N LEU A 210 15.16 1.55 3.22
CA LEU A 210 14.60 2.77 3.82
C LEU A 210 15.46 4.01 3.52
N LEU A 211 16.79 3.89 3.64
CA LEU A 211 17.72 5.02 3.49
C LEU A 211 18.06 5.32 2.04
N ARG A 212 17.94 4.36 1.12
CA ARG A 212 18.15 4.58 -0.31
C ARG A 212 16.87 4.93 -1.05
N ALA A 213 15.72 4.49 -0.53
CA ALA A 213 14.44 4.52 -1.22
C ALA A 213 14.52 3.88 -2.62
N THR A 214 15.25 2.76 -2.72
CA THR A 214 15.41 1.92 -3.92
C THR A 214 15.59 0.47 -3.48
N TYR A 215 15.31 -0.49 -4.36
CA TYR A 215 15.77 -1.87 -4.18
C TYR A 215 17.05 -2.06 -4.99
N ASP A 216 18.13 -2.39 -4.31
CA ASP A 216 19.37 -2.87 -4.94
C ASP A 216 19.22 -4.34 -5.39
#